data_AF-B8C7B9-F1
#
_entry.id   AF-B8C7B9-F1
#
_cell.length_a   1.000
_cell.length_b   1.000
_cell.length_c   1.000
_cell.angle_alpha   90.00
_cell.angle_beta   90.00
_cell.angle_gamma   90.00
#
_symmetry.space_group_name_H-M   'P 1'
#
loop_
_entity.id
_entity.type
_entity.pdbx_description
1 polymer ?
#
loop_
_entity_poly.entity_id
_entity_poly.type
_entity_poly.pdbx_seq_one_letter_code
_entity_poly.pdbx_strand_id
1 'polypeptide(L)'
;MTSATPSNAPCSTVSIGVVLLTTLLILGLASPHLRGDIIDIQPSSSAAAADHLRNVVLDTNSDIINTIDTEEVATSPIPIYDTDDESKYYIFLQKFPLESTWRMIFHTEVIVCPRETFQDDADFLITLDELVNTLVPSRFVSEHASGDGLDSGATAAFTEVPKEQWSKQSTAGCVQLGYGGSSCPTPCCSVPHKSKNTAYPLNSQEAVISNAMGDHKELYLYGTTHIKDGGEAAFKAVCHGHYGAIEQGRLPTCVSNWAGTDYNPLTNNCNTFTSTVLKCVFGLSDSKPGLGVSDLITVSCPTEKGEDGSVDVQQCKIPSEFQNVGLEEVEGEELVVAIELE
;
A
#
# COMPACT_ATOMS: atom_id res chain seq x y z
N MET A 1 -23.45 21.94 81.40
CA MET A 1 -24.17 20.84 80.74
C MET A 1 -24.25 21.13 79.25
N THR A 2 -23.49 20.35 78.45
CA THR A 2 -23.66 19.98 77.02
C THR A 2 -24.08 21.07 76.02
N SER A 3 -23.25 21.58 75.09
CA SER A 3 -22.52 20.98 73.94
C SER A 3 -23.41 20.43 72.80
N ALA A 4 -23.31 21.01 71.60
CA ALA A 4 -23.27 20.37 70.25
C ALA A 4 -23.51 21.47 69.17
N THR A 5 -22.47 21.99 68.49
CA THR A 5 -21.92 21.62 67.15
C THR A 5 -22.87 21.75 65.95
N PRO A 6 -22.57 22.62 64.96
CA PRO A 6 -23.09 22.51 63.59
C PRO A 6 -22.24 21.54 62.75
N SER A 7 -22.93 20.78 61.90
CA SER A 7 -22.39 19.74 61.01
C SER A 7 -21.72 20.36 59.77
N ASN A 8 -20.47 19.97 59.52
CA ASN A 8 -19.77 20.11 58.25
C ASN A 8 -20.12 18.96 57.28
N ALA A 9 -20.35 19.25 56.00
CA ALA A 9 -20.12 18.32 54.89
C ALA A 9 -19.95 19.09 53.55
N PRO A 10 -19.24 18.54 52.56
CA PRO A 10 -18.26 19.29 51.78
C PRO A 10 -18.64 19.59 50.33
N CYS A 11 -17.92 20.57 49.81
CA CYS A 11 -17.65 20.86 48.41
C CYS A 11 -17.27 19.57 47.65
N SER A 12 -17.96 19.30 46.54
CA SER A 12 -17.52 18.31 45.54
C SER A 12 -17.78 18.88 44.16
N THR A 13 -16.84 19.69 43.68
CA THR A 13 -16.69 20.02 42.26
C THR A 13 -15.90 18.88 41.62
N VAL A 14 -16.60 17.86 41.14
CA VAL A 14 -16.01 16.80 40.32
C VAL A 14 -16.52 16.96 38.89
N SER A 15 -15.63 17.48 38.06
CA SER A 15 -15.42 17.15 36.64
C SER A 15 -16.61 16.62 35.84
N ILE A 16 -17.49 17.51 35.39
CA ILE A 16 -18.51 17.24 34.35
C ILE A 16 -17.88 17.27 32.93
N GLY A 17 -16.60 17.68 32.80
CA GLY A 17 -15.95 17.90 31.51
C GLY A 17 -15.56 16.65 30.69
N VAL A 18 -15.44 15.47 31.30
CA VAL A 18 -14.91 14.28 30.60
C VAL A 18 -16.01 13.38 30.02
N VAL A 19 -17.20 13.35 30.64
CA VAL A 19 -18.28 12.44 30.22
C VAL A 19 -18.97 12.92 28.93
N LEU A 20 -19.00 14.24 28.68
CA LEU A 20 -19.63 14.81 27.48
C LEU A 20 -18.83 14.56 26.19
N LEU A 21 -17.49 14.46 26.28
CA LEU A 21 -16.65 14.21 25.11
C LEU A 21 -16.75 12.75 24.65
N THR A 22 -16.86 11.81 25.59
CA THR A 22 -17.07 10.38 25.28
C THR A 22 -18.46 10.09 24.70
N THR A 23 -19.50 10.84 25.10
CA THR A 23 -20.85 10.63 24.54
C THR A 23 -21.01 11.20 23.14
N LEU A 24 -20.38 12.35 22.83
CA LEU A 24 -20.41 12.92 21.48
C LEU A 24 -19.64 12.05 20.46
N LEU A 25 -18.56 11.40 20.86
CA LEU A 25 -17.82 10.48 19.97
C LEU A 25 -18.62 9.22 19.61
N ILE A 26 -19.50 8.75 20.52
CA ILE A 26 -20.33 7.55 20.30
C ILE A 26 -21.61 7.89 19.51
N LEU A 27 -22.18 9.08 19.69
CA LEU A 27 -23.41 9.50 18.99
C LEU A 27 -23.18 9.93 17.53
N GLY A 28 -21.96 10.30 17.13
CA GLY A 28 -21.63 10.66 15.74
C GLY A 28 -21.51 9.47 14.78
N LEU A 29 -21.46 8.23 15.27
CA LEU A 29 -21.29 7.01 14.46
C LEU A 29 -22.60 6.28 14.17
N ALA A 30 -23.74 6.81 14.63
CA ALA A 30 -25.06 6.24 14.39
C ALA A 30 -25.88 7.11 13.42
N SER A 31 -25.38 7.33 12.20
CA SER A 31 -26.22 7.78 11.08
C SER A 31 -26.77 6.56 10.35
N PRO A 32 -28.09 6.30 10.37
CA PRO A 32 -28.67 5.24 9.57
C PRO A 32 -28.84 5.71 8.11
N HIS A 33 -28.43 4.86 7.17
CA HIS A 33 -28.87 4.81 5.78
C HIS A 33 -28.68 6.03 4.86
N LEU A 34 -27.63 5.98 4.03
CA LEU A 34 -27.75 6.32 2.61
C LEU A 34 -27.48 5.04 1.80
N ARG A 35 -28.57 4.39 1.44
CA ARG A 35 -28.65 3.20 0.60
C ARG A 35 -28.55 3.67 -0.85
N GLY A 36 -27.37 3.54 -1.47
CA GLY A 36 -27.22 3.66 -2.90
C GLY A 36 -27.65 2.35 -3.56
N ASP A 37 -28.80 2.35 -4.23
CA ASP A 37 -29.28 1.23 -5.02
C ASP A 37 -28.32 0.99 -6.20
N ILE A 38 -27.75 -0.20 -6.26
CA ILE A 38 -26.95 -0.70 -7.38
C ILE A 38 -27.92 -1.15 -8.45
N ILE A 39 -27.93 -0.47 -9.60
CA ILE A 39 -28.62 -0.90 -10.81
C ILE A 39 -27.82 -2.05 -11.43
N ASP A 40 -28.38 -3.25 -11.40
CA ASP A 40 -27.94 -4.40 -12.19
C ASP A 40 -28.16 -4.10 -13.69
N ILE A 41 -27.07 -3.88 -14.42
CA ILE A 41 -27.09 -3.92 -15.88
C ILE A 41 -26.71 -5.35 -16.31
N GLN A 42 -27.71 -6.11 -16.73
CA GLN A 42 -27.49 -7.38 -17.43
C GLN A 42 -26.72 -7.16 -18.74
N PRO A 43 -25.72 -7.99 -19.08
CA PRO A 43 -25.18 -8.03 -20.42
C PRO A 43 -26.12 -8.84 -21.32
N SER A 44 -26.72 -8.15 -22.30
CA SER A 44 -27.43 -8.79 -23.41
C SER A 44 -26.43 -9.51 -24.32
N SER A 45 -26.72 -10.77 -24.59
CA SER A 45 -26.11 -11.62 -25.60
C SER A 45 -26.08 -10.99 -27.00
N SER A 46 -24.93 -11.06 -27.68
CA SER A 46 -24.90 -11.24 -29.13
C SER A 46 -23.60 -11.93 -29.56
N ALA A 47 -23.75 -13.17 -30.01
CA ALA A 47 -22.84 -13.83 -30.91
C ALA A 47 -23.32 -13.56 -32.34
N ALA A 48 -22.46 -13.04 -33.22
CA ALA A 48 -22.46 -13.33 -34.66
C ALA A 48 -21.33 -12.60 -35.40
N ALA A 49 -20.59 -13.39 -36.19
CA ALA A 49 -20.02 -13.10 -37.51
C ALA A 49 -18.98 -11.96 -37.63
N ALA A 50 -17.70 -12.27 -37.84
CA ALA A 50 -17.06 -12.79 -39.06
C ALA A 50 -16.63 -11.69 -40.06
N ASP A 51 -15.36 -11.82 -40.45
CA ASP A 51 -14.80 -11.52 -41.76
C ASP A 51 -14.49 -10.05 -42.09
N HIS A 52 -13.21 -9.67 -42.03
CA HIS A 52 -12.55 -9.16 -43.24
C HIS A 52 -11.01 -9.25 -43.15
N LEU A 53 -10.46 -10.23 -43.87
CA LEU A 53 -9.09 -10.25 -44.39
C LEU A 53 -8.82 -9.01 -45.25
N ARG A 54 -7.67 -8.35 -45.04
CA ARG A 54 -6.94 -7.71 -46.14
C ARG A 54 -5.43 -7.79 -45.94
N ASN A 55 -4.84 -8.65 -46.78
CA ASN A 55 -3.43 -8.66 -47.13
C ASN A 55 -3.03 -7.32 -47.77
N VAL A 56 -1.91 -6.74 -47.32
CA VAL A 56 -1.00 -5.98 -48.18
C VAL A 56 0.42 -6.37 -47.78
N VAL A 57 0.96 -7.33 -48.54
CA VAL A 57 2.39 -7.51 -48.74
C VAL A 57 2.81 -6.48 -49.79
N LEU A 58 3.87 -5.73 -49.55
CA LEU A 58 4.86 -5.37 -50.56
C LEU A 58 6.15 -4.89 -49.87
N ASP A 59 7.21 -5.67 -50.07
CA ASP A 59 8.61 -5.31 -49.91
C ASP A 59 8.96 -4.01 -50.65
N THR A 60 9.88 -3.23 -50.08
CA THR A 60 10.89 -2.52 -50.88
C THR A 60 12.12 -2.20 -50.03
N ASN A 61 13.22 -2.89 -50.31
CA ASN A 61 14.58 -2.47 -49.98
C ASN A 61 14.90 -1.14 -50.68
N SER A 62 15.62 -0.24 -50.02
CA SER A 62 16.80 0.45 -50.60
C SER A 62 17.44 1.43 -49.62
N ASP A 63 18.66 1.06 -49.22
CA ASP A 63 19.85 1.92 -49.14
C ASP A 63 19.65 3.44 -49.19
N ILE A 64 19.82 4.10 -48.03
CA ILE A 64 20.37 5.46 -47.97
C ILE A 64 21.39 5.52 -46.82
N ILE A 65 22.66 5.37 -47.19
CA ILE A 65 23.82 5.81 -46.43
C ILE A 65 23.84 7.34 -46.54
N ASN A 66 23.57 8.04 -45.44
CA ASN A 66 23.91 9.46 -45.31
C ASN A 66 25.07 9.59 -44.31
N THR A 67 26.21 9.97 -44.88
CA THR A 67 27.40 10.50 -44.22
C THR A 67 27.00 11.71 -43.36
N ILE A 68 27.13 11.59 -42.04
CA ILE A 68 27.01 12.71 -41.11
C ILE A 68 28.42 12.97 -40.54
N ASP A 69 28.96 14.13 -40.90
CA ASP A 69 30.15 14.70 -40.30
C ASP A 69 29.91 14.87 -38.79
N THR A 70 30.77 14.24 -38.01
CA THR A 70 30.70 14.21 -36.55
C THR A 70 31.37 15.48 -36.01
N GLU A 71 30.59 16.51 -35.70
CA GLU A 71 30.99 17.53 -34.74
C GLU A 71 30.90 16.93 -33.34
N GLU A 72 32.05 16.86 -32.66
CA GLU A 72 32.20 16.38 -31.28
C GLU A 72 31.57 17.40 -30.31
N VAL A 73 30.24 17.37 -30.20
CA VAL A 73 29.54 18.01 -29.09
C VAL A 73 29.73 17.11 -27.88
N ALA A 74 30.39 17.62 -26.84
CA ALA A 74 30.54 16.99 -25.55
C ALA A 74 29.16 16.70 -24.95
N THR A 75 28.61 15.53 -25.28
CA THR A 75 27.44 14.95 -24.65
C THR A 75 27.86 14.55 -23.24
N SER A 76 27.35 15.29 -22.27
CA SER A 76 27.34 14.87 -20.87
C SER A 76 26.85 13.41 -20.81
N PRO A 77 27.53 12.50 -20.09
CA PRO A 77 27.13 11.10 -20.05
C PRO A 77 25.69 11.02 -19.53
N ILE A 78 24.80 10.53 -20.40
CA ILE A 78 23.44 10.17 -20.02
C ILE A 78 23.59 9.06 -18.97
N PRO A 79 23.04 9.20 -17.76
CA PRO A 79 23.09 8.14 -16.77
C PRO A 79 22.45 6.89 -17.36
N ILE A 80 23.23 5.82 -17.45
CA ILE A 80 22.75 4.48 -17.81
C ILE A 80 21.95 4.01 -16.60
N TYR A 81 20.63 4.10 -16.69
CA TYR A 81 19.72 3.52 -15.70
C TYR A 81 19.76 2.00 -15.84
N ASP A 82 20.04 1.33 -14.73
CA ASP A 82 20.08 -0.13 -14.64
C ASP A 82 18.71 -0.70 -15.01
N THR A 83 18.67 -1.64 -15.94
CA THR A 83 17.42 -2.17 -16.54
C THR A 83 16.70 -3.20 -15.67
N ASP A 84 17.21 -3.51 -14.48
CA ASP A 84 16.55 -4.40 -13.50
C ASP A 84 15.35 -3.73 -12.77
N ASP A 85 14.99 -2.51 -13.15
CA ASP A 85 13.97 -1.69 -12.47
C ASP A 85 12.50 -1.95 -12.93
N GLU A 86 12.26 -2.94 -13.81
CA GLU A 86 10.91 -3.23 -14.35
C GLU A 86 9.91 -3.73 -13.29
N SER A 87 10.38 -4.18 -12.12
CA SER A 87 9.53 -4.66 -11.02
C SER A 87 9.43 -3.69 -9.84
N LYS A 88 9.91 -2.45 -9.99
CA LYS A 88 9.89 -1.47 -8.89
C LYS A 88 8.53 -0.80 -8.77
N TYR A 89 8.00 -0.79 -7.55
CA TYR A 89 6.78 -0.08 -7.20
C TYR A 89 7.09 1.02 -6.18
N TYR A 90 6.42 2.17 -6.33
CA TYR A 90 6.38 3.21 -5.31
C TYR A 90 5.22 2.96 -4.33
N ILE A 91 5.50 3.13 -3.05
CA ILE A 91 4.52 2.97 -1.97
C ILE A 91 4.17 4.32 -1.39
N PHE A 92 2.91 4.72 -1.54
CA PHE A 92 2.37 5.95 -1.01
C PHE A 92 1.37 5.68 0.12
N LEU A 93 1.22 6.65 1.01
CA LEU A 93 0.09 6.80 1.90
C LEU A 93 -0.71 8.03 1.46
N GLN A 94 -2.02 7.87 1.34
CA GLN A 94 -2.93 9.01 1.24
C GLN A 94 -3.67 9.21 2.56
N LYS A 95 -3.86 10.48 2.91
CA LYS A 95 -4.49 10.91 4.16
C LYS A 95 -5.62 11.88 3.83
N PHE A 96 -6.76 11.65 4.46
CA PHE A 96 -7.96 12.47 4.31
C PHE A 96 -8.50 12.88 5.67
N PRO A 97 -8.82 14.16 5.90
CA PRO A 97 -9.66 14.50 7.04
C PRO A 97 -11.06 13.93 6.82
N LEU A 98 -11.72 13.56 7.92
CA LEU A 98 -13.11 13.11 7.87
C LEU A 98 -14.09 14.27 8.03
N GLU A 99 -15.20 14.19 7.29
CA GLU A 99 -16.32 15.10 7.46
C GLU A 99 -16.81 15.15 8.90
N SER A 100 -17.26 16.32 9.36
CA SER A 100 -17.82 16.54 10.71
C SER A 100 -16.87 16.27 11.89
N THR A 101 -15.55 16.14 11.65
CA THR A 101 -14.55 15.89 12.73
C THR A 101 -13.68 17.10 13.06
N TRP A 102 -14.04 18.29 12.56
CA TRP A 102 -13.20 19.49 12.61
C TRP A 102 -11.76 19.24 12.11
N ARG A 103 -11.58 18.27 11.20
CA ARG A 103 -10.28 17.80 10.69
C ARG A 103 -9.32 17.33 11.80
N MET A 104 -9.85 16.78 12.89
CA MET A 104 -9.06 16.15 13.96
C MET A 104 -8.98 14.63 13.82
N ILE A 105 -9.84 14.03 12.99
CA ILE A 105 -9.85 12.60 12.72
C ILE A 105 -9.57 12.38 11.25
N PHE A 106 -8.70 11.42 10.98
CA PHE A 106 -8.17 11.17 9.65
C PHE A 106 -8.35 9.71 9.26
N HIS A 107 -8.59 9.53 7.96
CA HIS A 107 -8.58 8.26 7.27
C HIS A 107 -7.31 8.15 6.44
N THR A 108 -6.71 6.96 6.43
CA THR A 108 -5.52 6.69 5.62
C THR A 108 -5.70 5.45 4.79
N GLU A 109 -5.00 5.42 3.66
CA GLU A 109 -4.97 4.30 2.73
C GLU A 109 -3.58 4.20 2.10
N VAL A 110 -3.22 3.00 1.61
CA VAL A 110 -1.97 2.77 0.89
C VAL A 110 -2.25 2.74 -0.60
N ILE A 111 -1.43 3.44 -1.39
CA ILE A 111 -1.44 3.35 -2.85
C ILE A 111 -0.12 2.74 -3.30
N VAL A 112 -0.19 1.73 -4.15
CA VAL A 112 0.99 1.06 -4.71
C VAL A 112 0.99 1.28 -6.22
N CYS A 113 2.00 1.95 -6.74
CA CYS A 113 2.07 2.29 -8.17
C CYS A 113 3.31 1.63 -8.80
N PRO A 114 3.14 0.86 -9.88
CA PRO A 114 4.28 0.45 -10.71
C PRO A 114 5.04 1.69 -11.16
N ARG A 115 6.38 1.62 -11.18
CA ARG A 115 7.21 2.72 -11.68
C ARG A 115 6.83 3.10 -13.11
N GLU A 116 6.42 2.14 -13.95
CA GLU A 116 6.01 2.43 -15.33
C GLU A 116 4.78 3.34 -15.45
N THR A 117 3.95 3.43 -14.41
CA THR A 117 2.75 4.29 -14.40
C THR A 117 3.08 5.76 -14.64
N PHE A 118 4.31 6.18 -14.32
CA PHE A 118 4.77 7.56 -14.40
C PHE A 118 5.77 7.81 -15.54
N GLN A 119 5.96 6.87 -16.47
CA GLN A 119 6.94 7.02 -17.57
C GLN A 119 6.68 8.24 -18.47
N ASP A 120 5.43 8.65 -18.60
CA ASP A 120 5.05 9.83 -19.39
C ASP A 120 5.37 11.17 -18.69
N ASP A 121 5.80 11.16 -17.42
CA ASP A 121 6.18 12.33 -16.63
C ASP A 121 7.55 12.13 -15.97
N ALA A 122 8.60 12.32 -16.77
CA ALA A 122 9.99 12.12 -16.35
C ALA A 122 10.38 13.00 -15.15
N ASP A 123 9.90 14.23 -15.07
CA ASP A 123 10.19 15.15 -13.95
C ASP A 123 9.59 14.62 -12.63
N PHE A 124 8.38 14.06 -12.68
CA PHE A 124 7.77 13.44 -11.52
C PHE A 124 8.53 12.18 -11.09
N LEU A 125 8.94 11.33 -12.03
CA LEU A 125 9.77 10.16 -11.75
C LEU A 125 11.10 10.54 -11.08
N ILE A 126 11.82 11.53 -11.62
CA ILE A 126 13.05 12.05 -11.02
C ILE A 126 12.77 12.51 -9.59
N THR A 127 11.68 13.26 -9.38
CA THR A 127 11.30 13.72 -8.03
C THR A 127 11.06 12.54 -7.09
N LEU A 128 10.34 11.50 -7.52
CA LEU A 128 10.09 10.32 -6.69
C LEU A 128 11.38 9.58 -6.34
N ASP A 129 12.26 9.36 -7.31
CA ASP A 129 13.55 8.69 -7.08
C ASP A 129 14.45 9.50 -6.12
N GLU A 130 14.51 10.82 -6.28
CA GLU A 130 15.20 11.72 -5.34
C GLU A 130 14.63 11.64 -3.93
N LEU A 131 13.29 11.65 -3.80
CA LEU A 131 12.62 11.53 -2.51
C LEU A 131 12.90 10.17 -1.86
N VAL A 132 12.87 9.05 -2.60
CA VAL A 132 13.17 7.70 -2.07
C VAL A 132 14.57 7.65 -1.45
N ASN A 133 15.56 8.31 -2.04
CA ASN A 133 16.94 8.34 -1.51
C ASN A 133 17.07 9.04 -0.15
N THR A 134 16.03 9.78 0.29
CA THR A 134 15.97 10.41 1.62
C THR A 134 15.27 9.56 2.69
N LEU A 135 14.66 8.45 2.28
CA LEU A 135 13.81 7.62 3.13
C LEU A 135 14.56 6.41 3.69
N VAL A 136 14.18 6.00 4.90
CA VAL A 136 14.65 4.74 5.49
C VAL A 136 14.14 3.58 4.62
N PRO A 137 15.03 2.70 4.11
CA PRO A 137 14.63 1.60 3.24
C PRO A 137 13.77 0.56 3.99
N SER A 138 13.09 -0.29 3.23
CA SER A 138 12.38 -1.43 3.80
C SER A 138 13.35 -2.36 4.54
N ARG A 139 12.94 -2.80 5.72
CA ARG A 139 13.68 -3.80 6.52
C ARG A 139 13.71 -5.20 5.89
N PHE A 140 12.95 -5.43 4.82
CA PHE A 140 12.93 -6.70 4.11
C PHE A 140 13.93 -6.74 2.94
N VAL A 141 14.61 -5.64 2.65
CA VAL A 141 15.72 -5.62 1.70
C VAL A 141 16.95 -6.19 2.42
N SER A 142 17.40 -7.38 1.98
CA SER A 142 18.52 -8.10 2.60
C SER A 142 19.81 -7.28 2.53
N GLU A 143 20.53 -7.23 3.65
CA GLU A 143 21.80 -6.53 3.89
C GLU A 143 22.99 -6.96 2.99
N HIS A 144 22.77 -7.71 1.90
CA HIS A 144 23.85 -8.03 0.94
C HIS A 144 24.37 -6.80 0.17
N ALA A 145 23.75 -5.63 0.34
CA ALA A 145 24.31 -4.33 -0.06
C ALA A 145 25.25 -3.71 1.00
N SER A 146 25.67 -4.45 2.04
CA SER A 146 26.65 -4.01 3.06
C SER A 146 28.10 -4.03 2.55
N GLY A 147 28.28 -3.74 1.26
CA GLY A 147 29.55 -3.77 0.55
C GLY A 147 30.13 -2.39 0.25
N ASP A 148 29.62 -1.31 0.82
CA ASP A 148 30.38 -0.06 0.98
C ASP A 148 29.57 0.87 1.89
N GLY A 149 30.26 1.60 2.77
CA GLY A 149 29.67 2.43 3.83
C GLY A 149 28.72 3.51 3.31
N LEU A 150 27.48 3.12 3.02
CA LEU A 150 26.38 4.04 2.81
C LEU A 150 25.97 4.58 4.18
N ASP A 151 26.71 5.60 4.62
CA ASP A 151 26.28 6.61 5.59
C ASP A 151 25.11 7.39 4.94
N SER A 152 24.04 6.67 4.58
CA SER A 152 22.85 7.27 3.98
C SER A 152 22.28 8.15 5.07
N GLY A 153 22.42 9.47 4.90
CA GLY A 153 21.73 10.46 5.72
C GLY A 153 20.19 10.38 5.63
N ALA A 154 19.64 9.23 5.23
CA ALA A 154 18.23 8.89 5.21
C ALA A 154 17.72 8.76 6.65
N THR A 155 17.04 9.79 7.10
CA THR A 155 16.51 9.87 8.47
C THR A 155 15.00 9.85 8.54
N ALA A 156 14.31 9.93 7.39
CA ALA A 156 12.86 10.11 7.34
C ALA A 156 12.13 8.79 7.07
N ALA A 157 11.05 8.54 7.81
CA ALA A 157 10.17 7.40 7.60
C ALA A 157 9.30 7.53 6.33
N PHE A 158 9.01 8.77 5.95
CA PHE A 158 8.21 9.15 4.78
C PHE A 158 8.47 10.62 4.47
N THR A 159 8.04 11.06 3.29
CA THR A 159 8.08 12.47 2.87
C THR A 159 6.79 12.86 2.15
N GLU A 160 6.37 14.11 2.26
CA GLU A 160 5.19 14.61 1.56
C GLU A 160 5.49 14.77 0.06
N VAL A 161 4.57 14.32 -0.79
CA VAL A 161 4.65 14.53 -2.24
C VAL A 161 3.89 15.82 -2.56
N PRO A 162 4.52 16.82 -3.21
CA PRO A 162 3.86 18.09 -3.50
C PRO A 162 2.58 17.93 -4.34
N LYS A 163 1.50 18.62 -3.92
CA LYS A 163 0.17 18.51 -4.56
C LYS A 163 0.20 18.90 -6.02
N GLU A 164 0.94 19.92 -6.38
CA GLU A 164 1.16 20.39 -7.75
C GLU A 164 1.82 19.35 -8.67
N GLN A 165 2.46 18.33 -8.11
CA GLN A 165 3.04 17.22 -8.87
C GLN A 165 2.07 16.05 -8.98
N TRP A 166 1.62 15.49 -7.85
CA TRP A 166 0.79 14.28 -7.90
C TRP A 166 -0.60 14.53 -8.49
N SER A 167 -1.13 15.75 -8.40
CA SER A 167 -2.46 16.06 -8.97
C SER A 167 -2.53 16.00 -10.51
N LYS A 168 -1.37 15.98 -11.18
CA LYS A 168 -1.26 15.82 -12.63
C LYS A 168 -1.29 14.36 -13.10
N GLN A 169 -1.10 13.42 -12.17
CA GLN A 169 -0.92 11.99 -12.48
C GLN A 169 -2.26 11.28 -12.66
N SER A 170 -2.86 11.42 -13.84
CA SER A 170 -4.16 10.83 -14.19
C SER A 170 -4.08 9.40 -14.72
N THR A 171 -2.89 8.88 -14.98
CA THR A 171 -2.70 7.52 -15.51
C THR A 171 -3.20 6.50 -14.48
N ALA A 172 -4.15 5.67 -14.91
CA ALA A 172 -4.70 4.58 -14.11
C ALA A 172 -3.74 3.39 -14.17
N GLY A 173 -3.13 3.06 -13.03
CA GLY A 173 -2.18 1.95 -12.95
C GLY A 173 -1.81 1.54 -11.53
N CYS A 174 -2.22 2.33 -10.53
CA CYS A 174 -1.95 2.01 -9.14
C CYS A 174 -3.02 1.09 -8.54
N VAL A 175 -2.67 0.47 -7.42
CA VAL A 175 -3.57 -0.29 -6.57
C VAL A 175 -3.83 0.49 -5.28
N GLN A 176 -5.10 0.76 -5.00
CA GLN A 176 -5.56 1.40 -3.76
C GLN A 176 -5.97 0.33 -2.73
N LEU A 177 -5.36 0.39 -1.55
CA LEU A 177 -5.63 -0.47 -0.41
C LEU A 177 -6.15 0.38 0.75
N GLY A 178 -7.42 0.24 1.07
CA GLY A 178 -8.04 0.89 2.22
C GLY A 178 -9.00 -0.05 2.93
N TYR A 179 -9.38 0.33 4.16
CA TYR A 179 -10.30 -0.46 4.98
C TYR A 179 -11.37 0.44 5.59
N GLY A 180 -12.63 -0.01 5.51
CA GLY A 180 -13.79 0.69 6.06
C GLY A 180 -14.66 -0.21 6.93
N GLY A 181 -15.55 0.40 7.72
CA GLY A 181 -16.57 -0.34 8.44
C GLY A 181 -17.74 -0.71 7.53
N SER A 182 -18.25 -1.93 7.63
CA SER A 182 -19.49 -2.33 6.94
C SER A 182 -20.17 -3.52 7.65
N SER A 183 -21.39 -3.86 7.26
CA SER A 183 -22.15 -4.94 7.90
C SER A 183 -21.83 -6.34 7.37
N CYS A 184 -20.73 -6.53 6.63
CA CYS A 184 -20.36 -7.84 6.09
C CYS A 184 -19.40 -8.60 7.03
N PRO A 185 -19.75 -9.84 7.42
CA PRO A 185 -18.91 -10.66 8.30
C PRO A 185 -17.86 -11.48 7.55
N THR A 186 -17.94 -11.51 6.22
CA THR A 186 -16.97 -12.22 5.39
C THR A 186 -15.62 -11.51 5.50
N PRO A 187 -14.52 -12.20 5.83
CA PRO A 187 -13.22 -11.56 5.87
C PRO A 187 -12.86 -10.87 4.54
N CYS A 188 -12.14 -9.75 4.67
CA CYS A 188 -11.77 -8.80 3.61
C CYS A 188 -12.89 -8.19 2.78
N CYS A 189 -14.16 -8.40 3.11
CA CYS A 189 -15.26 -7.78 2.39
C CYS A 189 -15.27 -6.24 2.46
N SER A 190 -14.51 -5.64 3.40
CA SER A 190 -14.39 -4.19 3.55
C SER A 190 -13.04 -3.63 3.15
N VAL A 191 -12.25 -4.44 2.45
CA VAL A 191 -11.03 -4.01 1.74
C VAL A 191 -11.38 -4.08 0.24
N PRO A 192 -11.89 -3.00 -0.36
CA PRO A 192 -12.33 -3.05 -1.75
C PRO A 192 -11.14 -3.29 -2.68
N HIS A 193 -11.29 -4.28 -3.55
CA HIS A 193 -10.26 -4.67 -4.52
C HIS A 193 -10.90 -4.99 -5.87
N LYS A 194 -11.61 -4.00 -6.41
CA LYS A 194 -12.30 -4.07 -7.70
C LYS A 194 -11.48 -3.33 -8.77
N SER A 195 -11.94 -3.37 -10.02
CA SER A 195 -11.29 -2.65 -11.13
C SER A 195 -10.97 -1.18 -10.83
N LYS A 196 -11.85 -0.48 -10.09
CA LYS A 196 -11.60 0.92 -9.66
C LYS A 196 -10.43 1.07 -8.68
N ASN A 197 -10.17 0.04 -7.88
CA ASN A 197 -9.09 0.02 -6.90
C ASN A 197 -7.79 -0.51 -7.52
N THR A 198 -7.86 -1.42 -8.50
CA THR A 198 -6.69 -2.01 -9.18
C THR A 198 -6.20 -1.21 -10.38
N ALA A 199 -6.96 -0.19 -10.82
CA ALA A 199 -6.59 0.76 -11.85
C ALA A 199 -6.80 2.19 -11.31
N TYR A 200 -6.30 2.44 -10.10
CA TYR A 200 -6.48 3.71 -9.41
C TYR A 200 -5.50 4.76 -9.97
N PRO A 201 -5.98 5.94 -10.40
CA PRO A 201 -5.10 7.03 -10.79
C PRO A 201 -4.64 7.82 -9.56
N LEU A 202 -3.35 8.13 -9.47
CA LEU A 202 -2.76 8.75 -8.29
C LEU A 202 -3.37 10.13 -7.96
N ASN A 203 -3.86 10.86 -8.97
CA ASN A 203 -4.55 12.14 -8.77
C ASN A 203 -6.01 12.03 -8.28
N SER A 204 -6.57 10.83 -8.19
CA SER A 204 -7.94 10.62 -7.72
C SER A 204 -8.15 11.23 -6.33
N GLN A 205 -9.31 11.85 -6.12
CA GLN A 205 -9.73 12.36 -4.81
C GLN A 205 -10.64 11.39 -4.06
N GLU A 206 -10.89 10.20 -4.64
CA GLU A 206 -11.76 9.20 -4.04
C GLU A 206 -11.04 8.42 -2.93
N ALA A 207 -11.78 8.12 -1.87
CA ALA A 207 -11.37 7.21 -0.81
C ALA A 207 -12.32 5.99 -0.76
N VAL A 208 -11.89 4.93 -0.09
CA VAL A 208 -12.67 3.72 0.20
C VAL A 208 -13.93 4.02 1.03
N ILE A 209 -13.89 5.07 1.85
CA ILE A 209 -15.03 5.51 2.65
C ILE A 209 -15.61 6.83 2.13
N SER A 210 -16.93 6.96 2.19
CA SER A 210 -17.64 8.08 1.56
C SER A 210 -17.55 9.41 2.33
N ASN A 211 -17.17 9.39 3.61
CA ASN A 211 -17.08 10.57 4.47
C ASN A 211 -15.64 11.14 4.57
N ALA A 212 -14.73 10.66 3.72
CA ALA A 212 -13.38 11.23 3.58
C ALA A 212 -13.42 12.46 2.67
N MET A 213 -12.77 13.54 3.09
CA MET A 213 -12.73 14.80 2.35
C MET A 213 -11.65 14.77 1.26
N GLY A 214 -12.00 14.29 0.08
CA GLY A 214 -11.08 14.11 -1.05
C GLY A 214 -10.35 15.38 -1.53
N ASP A 215 -10.99 16.54 -1.44
CA ASP A 215 -10.43 17.84 -1.80
C ASP A 215 -9.26 18.27 -0.89
N HIS A 216 -9.22 17.69 0.30
CA HIS A 216 -8.18 17.83 1.32
C HIS A 216 -7.20 16.65 1.38
N LYS A 217 -7.15 15.83 0.33
CA LYS A 217 -6.17 14.74 0.25
C LYS A 217 -4.73 15.27 0.37
N GLU A 218 -3.98 14.64 1.26
CA GLU A 218 -2.52 14.74 1.39
C GLU A 218 -1.90 13.41 0.93
N LEU A 219 -0.71 13.45 0.31
CA LEU A 219 -0.03 12.27 -0.22
C LEU A 219 1.41 12.24 0.28
N TYR A 220 1.85 11.05 0.71
CA TYR A 220 3.18 10.84 1.28
C TYR A 220 3.83 9.63 0.64
N LEU A 221 5.12 9.71 0.32
CA LEU A 221 5.93 8.61 -0.18
C LEU A 221 6.64 7.93 0.99
N TYR A 222 6.55 6.60 1.06
CA TYR A 222 7.15 5.78 2.13
C TYR A 222 8.37 5.00 1.65
N GLY A 223 8.52 4.81 0.35
CA GLY A 223 9.65 4.10 -0.23
C GLY A 223 9.23 3.31 -1.46
N THR A 224 10.01 2.28 -1.74
CA THR A 224 9.81 1.39 -2.87
C THR A 224 9.77 -0.06 -2.43
N THR A 225 9.26 -0.92 -3.30
CA THR A 225 9.32 -2.37 -3.15
C THR A 225 9.61 -3.01 -4.49
N HIS A 226 10.22 -4.20 -4.43
CA HIS A 226 10.39 -5.07 -5.58
C HIS A 226 9.43 -6.27 -5.54
N ILE A 227 8.55 -6.38 -4.54
CA ILE A 227 7.55 -7.47 -4.47
C ILE A 227 6.78 -7.50 -5.78
N LYS A 228 6.85 -8.64 -6.49
CA LYS A 228 6.18 -8.85 -7.76
C LYS A 228 4.67 -8.63 -7.62
N ASP A 229 4.09 -7.96 -8.61
CA ASP A 229 2.68 -7.54 -8.63
C ASP A 229 2.29 -6.55 -7.51
N GLY A 230 3.26 -6.04 -6.75
CA GLY A 230 3.14 -4.92 -5.82
C GLY A 230 1.88 -4.91 -4.97
N GLY A 231 0.92 -4.06 -5.34
CA GLY A 231 -0.33 -3.88 -4.61
C GLY A 231 -1.28 -5.08 -4.64
N GLU A 232 -1.25 -5.89 -5.70
CA GLU A 232 -2.02 -7.14 -5.78
C GLU A 232 -1.47 -8.17 -4.77
N ALA A 233 -0.14 -8.31 -4.72
CA ALA A 233 0.52 -9.16 -3.74
C ALA A 233 0.24 -8.68 -2.31
N ALA A 234 0.22 -7.36 -2.08
CA ALA A 234 -0.12 -6.79 -0.78
C ALA A 234 -1.58 -7.00 -0.37
N PHE A 235 -2.53 -6.85 -1.31
CA PHE A 235 -3.93 -7.21 -1.07
C PHE A 235 -4.05 -8.66 -0.64
N LYS A 236 -3.41 -9.58 -1.39
CA LYS A 236 -3.40 -11.00 -1.05
C LYS A 236 -2.77 -11.23 0.33
N ALA A 237 -1.62 -10.61 0.63
CA ALA A 237 -0.93 -10.67 1.92
C ALA A 237 -1.84 -10.39 3.12
N VAL A 238 -2.64 -9.31 3.02
CA VAL A 238 -3.56 -8.94 4.11
C VAL A 238 -4.88 -9.70 4.08
N CYS A 239 -5.27 -10.25 2.93
CA CYS A 239 -6.56 -10.91 2.70
C CYS A 239 -6.50 -12.42 2.45
N HIS A 240 -5.42 -13.08 2.86
CA HIS A 240 -5.27 -14.51 2.71
C HIS A 240 -6.43 -15.31 3.32
N GLY A 241 -6.95 -16.27 2.55
CA GLY A 241 -8.06 -17.16 2.93
C GLY A 241 -9.39 -16.88 2.21
N HIS A 242 -9.48 -15.80 1.43
CA HIS A 242 -10.69 -15.45 0.68
C HIS A 242 -10.45 -15.45 -0.84
N TYR A 243 -11.49 -15.79 -1.61
CA TYR A 243 -11.49 -16.00 -3.07
C TYR A 243 -10.73 -17.23 -3.61
N GLY A 244 -10.44 -18.24 -2.77
CA GLY A 244 -9.78 -19.46 -3.25
C GLY A 244 -8.31 -19.23 -3.66
N ALA A 245 -7.71 -18.12 -3.25
CA ALA A 245 -6.32 -17.77 -3.59
C ALA A 245 -5.28 -18.74 -3.01
N ILE A 246 -5.67 -19.66 -2.11
CA ILE A 246 -4.79 -20.69 -1.57
C ILE A 246 -5.60 -21.97 -1.34
N GLU A 247 -5.57 -22.90 -2.30
CA GLU A 247 -6.08 -24.27 -2.12
C GLU A 247 -5.14 -25.17 -1.30
N GLN A 248 -3.97 -24.69 -0.86
CA GLN A 248 -3.01 -25.49 -0.09
C GLN A 248 -2.41 -24.72 1.09
N GLY A 249 -2.78 -25.12 2.31
CA GLY A 249 -2.11 -24.69 3.54
C GLY A 249 -2.51 -23.28 4.01
N ARG A 250 -3.27 -23.21 5.11
CA ARG A 250 -3.71 -21.96 5.75
C ARG A 250 -2.51 -21.07 6.11
N LEU A 251 -2.22 -20.04 5.30
CA LEU A 251 -1.34 -18.97 5.78
C LEU A 251 -1.96 -18.32 7.01
N PRO A 252 -1.16 -17.91 8.00
CA PRO A 252 -1.69 -17.24 9.19
C PRO A 252 -2.35 -15.92 8.82
N THR A 253 -3.42 -15.56 9.53
CA THR A 253 -4.07 -14.25 9.40
C THR A 253 -3.05 -13.12 9.60
N CYS A 254 -3.01 -12.18 8.66
CA CYS A 254 -2.18 -10.99 8.75
C CYS A 254 -2.88 -9.93 9.63
N VAL A 255 -2.62 -10.01 10.95
CA VAL A 255 -3.14 -9.12 12.01
C VAL A 255 -4.66 -9.22 12.25
N SER A 256 -5.48 -9.20 11.20
CA SER A 256 -6.94 -9.18 11.26
C SER A 256 -7.53 -9.89 10.04
N ASN A 257 -8.82 -10.23 10.12
CA ASN A 257 -9.59 -10.76 9.00
C ASN A 257 -10.11 -9.64 8.07
N TRP A 258 -10.09 -8.40 8.54
CA TRP A 258 -10.57 -7.23 7.80
C TRP A 258 -12.02 -7.39 7.29
N ALA A 259 -12.85 -8.17 8.01
CA ALA A 259 -14.29 -8.14 7.77
C ALA A 259 -14.84 -6.76 8.15
N GLY A 260 -15.98 -6.38 7.59
CA GLY A 260 -16.62 -5.11 7.97
C GLY A 260 -17.03 -5.09 9.42
N THR A 261 -17.46 -6.24 9.94
CA THR A 261 -17.84 -6.42 11.34
C THR A 261 -16.66 -6.40 12.31
N ASP A 262 -15.43 -6.56 11.82
CA ASP A 262 -14.22 -6.46 12.65
C ASP A 262 -13.85 -5.00 12.93
N TYR A 263 -14.45 -4.04 12.21
CA TYR A 263 -14.08 -2.64 12.27
C TYR A 263 -14.34 -2.09 13.67
N ASN A 264 -13.27 -1.60 14.30
CA ASN A 264 -13.32 -0.89 15.56
C ASN A 264 -12.65 0.48 15.39
N PRO A 265 -13.37 1.60 15.58
CA PRO A 265 -12.83 2.95 15.38
C PRO A 265 -11.55 3.26 16.15
N LEU A 266 -11.30 2.57 17.26
CA LEU A 266 -10.13 2.79 18.12
C LEU A 266 -8.99 1.81 17.84
N THR A 267 -9.30 0.54 17.56
CA THR A 267 -8.27 -0.52 17.59
C THR A 267 -8.04 -1.28 16.29
N ASN A 268 -9.05 -1.40 15.44
CA ASN A 268 -8.99 -2.15 14.18
C ASN A 268 -9.73 -1.33 13.13
N ASN A 269 -9.12 -0.21 12.75
CA ASN A 269 -9.67 0.79 11.83
C ASN A 269 -8.79 0.92 10.58
N CYS A 270 -9.11 1.89 9.72
CA CYS A 270 -8.34 2.20 8.52
C CYS A 270 -6.86 2.50 8.80
N ASN A 271 -6.54 3.22 9.88
CA ASN A 271 -5.15 3.57 10.21
C ASN A 271 -4.35 2.35 10.69
N THR A 272 -5.02 1.41 11.38
CA THR A 272 -4.44 0.11 11.74
C THR A 272 -4.16 -0.71 10.49
N PHE A 273 -5.11 -0.76 9.54
CA PHE A 273 -4.93 -1.43 8.26
C PHE A 273 -3.75 -0.88 7.46
N THR A 274 -3.68 0.45 7.30
CA THR A 274 -2.56 1.13 6.63
C THR A 274 -1.22 0.78 7.27
N SER A 275 -1.16 0.78 8.60
CA SER A 275 0.05 0.40 9.35
C SER A 275 0.43 -1.06 9.11
N THR A 276 -0.55 -1.97 9.05
CA THR A 276 -0.31 -3.38 8.72
C THR A 276 0.28 -3.53 7.33
N VAL A 277 -0.29 -2.86 6.33
CA VAL A 277 0.23 -2.93 4.94
C VAL A 277 1.67 -2.39 4.90
N LEU A 278 1.91 -1.18 5.40
CA LEU A 278 3.24 -0.56 5.35
C LEU A 278 4.30 -1.39 6.09
N LYS A 279 4.03 -1.77 7.33
CA LYS A 279 5.02 -2.43 8.20
C LYS A 279 5.12 -3.92 7.98
N CYS A 280 3.99 -4.60 7.90
CA CYS A 280 3.95 -6.06 7.91
C CYS A 280 3.98 -6.66 6.51
N VAL A 281 3.60 -5.93 5.46
CA VAL A 281 3.76 -6.41 4.08
C VAL A 281 5.04 -5.85 3.48
N PHE A 282 5.21 -4.53 3.52
CA PHE A 282 6.33 -3.86 2.82
C PHE A 282 7.57 -3.64 3.68
N GLY A 283 7.50 -3.83 5.01
CA GLY A 283 8.67 -3.63 5.88
C GLY A 283 9.07 -2.17 6.06
N LEU A 284 8.16 -1.25 5.74
CA LEU A 284 8.31 0.19 5.85
C LEU A 284 7.87 0.67 7.25
N SER A 285 8.02 1.96 7.52
CA SER A 285 7.56 2.54 8.79
C SER A 285 6.04 2.50 8.93
N ASP A 286 5.55 2.22 10.14
CA ASP A 286 4.15 2.43 10.52
C ASP A 286 3.88 3.84 11.05
N SER A 287 4.89 4.72 11.10
CA SER A 287 4.71 6.12 11.49
C SER A 287 3.86 6.85 10.46
N LYS A 288 2.86 7.63 10.90
CA LYS A 288 1.92 8.34 10.00
C LYS A 288 1.86 9.84 10.31
N PRO A 289 1.75 10.72 9.29
CA PRO A 289 1.86 12.17 9.48
C PRO A 289 0.63 12.79 10.17
N GLY A 290 0.79 13.14 11.44
CA GLY A 290 -0.13 14.04 12.13
C GLY A 290 -1.56 13.51 12.26
N LEU A 291 -1.73 12.22 12.54
CA LEU A 291 -3.06 11.61 12.74
C LEU A 291 -3.68 11.90 14.11
N GLY A 292 -2.89 12.47 15.04
CA GLY A 292 -3.33 12.79 16.39
C GLY A 292 -3.90 11.57 17.11
N VAL A 293 -5.15 11.69 17.59
CA VAL A 293 -5.84 10.61 18.31
C VAL A 293 -6.35 9.48 17.41
N SER A 294 -6.14 9.56 16.09
CA SER A 294 -6.62 8.54 15.14
C SER A 294 -5.64 7.36 14.98
N ASP A 295 -4.46 7.44 15.62
CA ASP A 295 -3.37 6.46 15.51
C ASP A 295 -2.91 5.98 16.89
N LEU A 296 -3.81 5.30 17.61
CA LEU A 296 -3.58 4.89 19.00
C LEU A 296 -2.94 3.50 19.14
N ILE A 297 -2.88 2.72 18.06
CA ILE A 297 -2.44 1.33 18.09
C ILE A 297 -1.19 1.14 17.23
N THR A 298 -0.14 0.62 17.86
CA THR A 298 1.03 0.09 17.15
C THR A 298 0.74 -1.32 16.65
N VAL A 299 0.91 -1.54 15.35
CA VAL A 299 0.71 -2.87 14.75
C VAL A 299 1.88 -3.79 15.09
N SER A 300 1.56 -5.00 15.52
CA SER A 300 2.52 -6.10 15.67
C SER A 300 2.30 -7.09 14.52
N CYS A 301 3.36 -7.35 13.76
CA CYS A 301 3.29 -8.26 12.62
C CYS A 301 3.30 -9.72 13.07
N PRO A 302 2.68 -10.63 12.30
CA PRO A 302 2.80 -12.06 12.57
C PRO A 302 4.27 -12.48 12.52
N THR A 303 4.63 -13.42 13.38
CA THR A 303 5.98 -13.98 13.49
C THR A 303 6.01 -15.36 12.86
N GLU A 304 6.89 -15.59 11.89
CA GLU A 304 7.25 -16.94 11.46
C GLU A 304 8.41 -17.43 12.34
N LYS A 305 8.32 -18.67 12.81
CA LYS A 305 9.40 -19.29 13.59
C LYS A 305 10.27 -20.13 12.66
N GLY A 306 11.58 -19.95 12.75
CA GLY A 306 12.55 -20.81 12.09
C GLY A 306 12.46 -22.26 12.60
N GLU A 307 13.07 -23.19 11.87
CA GLU A 307 13.12 -24.61 12.28
C GLU A 307 13.83 -24.82 13.62
N ASP A 308 14.74 -23.90 13.99
CA ASP A 308 15.44 -23.86 15.28
C ASP A 308 14.63 -23.18 16.41
N GLY A 309 13.43 -22.66 16.09
CA GLY A 309 12.56 -21.93 17.01
C GLY A 309 12.91 -20.45 17.18
N SER A 310 13.87 -19.91 16.43
CA SER A 310 14.10 -18.47 16.30
C SER A 310 12.82 -17.78 15.76
N VAL A 311 12.67 -16.48 16.00
CA VAL A 311 11.69 -15.67 15.26
C VAL A 311 12.44 -15.07 14.08
N ASP A 312 12.28 -15.65 12.89
CA ASP A 312 13.06 -15.27 11.71
C ASP A 312 12.48 -14.03 11.03
N VAL A 313 11.15 -13.90 10.93
CA VAL A 313 10.53 -12.79 10.18
C VAL A 313 9.24 -12.31 10.84
N GLN A 314 9.14 -10.99 11.01
CA GLN A 314 7.91 -10.27 11.39
C GLN A 314 7.19 -9.74 10.14
N GLN A 315 6.70 -10.63 9.28
CA GLN A 315 6.10 -10.26 8.00
C GLN A 315 4.81 -11.05 7.77
N CYS A 316 3.83 -10.40 7.16
CA CYS A 316 2.68 -11.09 6.61
C CYS A 316 3.13 -11.91 5.41
N LYS A 317 2.82 -13.21 5.45
CA LYS A 317 3.26 -14.13 4.41
C LYS A 317 2.67 -13.71 3.07
N ILE A 318 3.54 -13.51 2.09
CA ILE A 318 3.19 -13.24 0.70
C ILE A 318 3.28 -14.58 -0.04
N PRO A 319 2.33 -14.95 -0.92
CA PRO A 319 2.42 -16.21 -1.65
C PRO A 319 3.69 -16.26 -2.49
N SER A 320 4.30 -17.43 -2.58
CA SER A 320 5.61 -17.65 -3.21
C SER A 320 5.64 -17.20 -4.67
N GLU A 321 4.53 -17.28 -5.40
CA GLU A 321 4.42 -16.84 -6.79
C GLU A 321 4.60 -15.32 -6.98
N PHE A 322 4.51 -14.55 -5.89
CA PHE A 322 4.74 -13.09 -5.84
C PHE A 322 6.05 -12.72 -5.13
N GLN A 323 6.77 -13.69 -4.56
CA GLN A 323 8.10 -13.44 -4.04
C GLN A 323 9.09 -13.41 -5.21
N ASN A 324 10.00 -12.45 -5.21
CA ASN A 324 11.04 -12.39 -6.24
C ASN A 324 11.87 -13.67 -6.17
N VAL A 325 11.87 -14.41 -7.27
CA VAL A 325 12.73 -15.57 -7.52
C VAL A 325 14.16 -15.06 -7.73
N GLY A 326 14.75 -14.49 -6.68
CA GLY A 326 16.14 -14.04 -6.62
C GLY A 326 17.00 -14.88 -5.67
N LEU A 327 16.42 -15.95 -5.11
CA LEU A 327 17.20 -17.06 -4.58
C LEU A 327 17.29 -18.06 -5.72
N GLU A 328 18.27 -17.88 -6.61
CA GLU A 328 18.79 -19.03 -7.34
C GLU A 328 19.09 -20.09 -6.28
N GLU A 329 18.38 -21.22 -6.34
CA GLU A 329 18.89 -22.45 -5.74
C GLU A 329 20.31 -22.58 -6.27
N VAL A 330 21.28 -22.44 -5.36
CA VAL A 330 22.64 -22.86 -5.62
C VAL A 330 22.54 -24.37 -5.83
N GLU A 331 22.29 -24.79 -7.08
CA GLU A 331 22.47 -26.16 -7.55
C GLU A 331 23.97 -26.47 -7.48
N GLY A 332 24.42 -26.75 -6.27
CA GLY A 332 25.78 -27.10 -5.92
C GLY A 332 25.86 -28.52 -5.38
N GLU A 333 25.28 -29.49 -6.07
CA GLU A 333 25.71 -30.90 -5.95
C GLU A 333 26.01 -31.47 -7.34
N GLU A 334 27.29 -31.36 -7.70
CA GLU A 334 27.93 -32.06 -8.80
C GLU A 334 27.79 -33.58 -8.55
N LEU A 335 26.83 -34.22 -9.22
CA LEU A 335 26.68 -35.67 -9.23
C LEU A 335 27.85 -36.28 -10.03
N VAL A 336 28.95 -36.61 -9.35
CA VAL A 336 30.06 -37.38 -9.92
C VAL A 336 29.57 -38.80 -10.19
N VAL A 337 29.08 -39.05 -11.40
CA VAL A 337 28.82 -40.41 -11.91
C VAL A 337 30.17 -41.03 -12.27
N ALA A 338 30.73 -41.82 -11.35
CA ALA A 338 31.81 -42.74 -11.65
C ALA A 338 31.29 -43.82 -12.60
N ILE A 339 31.70 -43.74 -13.87
CA ILE A 339 31.55 -44.85 -14.83
C ILE A 339 32.74 -45.78 -14.59
N GLU A 340 32.52 -46.86 -13.84
CA GLU A 340 33.40 -48.03 -13.90
C GLU A 340 33.15 -48.77 -15.22
N LEU A 341 34.17 -48.80 -16.07
CA LEU A 341 34.27 -49.69 -17.22
C LEU A 341 34.91 -51.00 -16.76
N GLU A 342 34.13 -52.08 -16.74
CA GLU A 342 34.61 -53.46 -16.89
C GLU A 342 33.99 -54.10 -18.13
#